data_AF-A0A2A2RN88-F1
#
_entry.id   AF-A0A2A2RN88-F1
#
_cell.length_a   1.000
_cell.length_b   1.000
_cell.length_c   1.000
_cell.angle_alpha   90.00
_cell.angle_beta   90.00
_cell.angle_gamma   90.00
#
_symmetry.space_group_name_H-M   'P 1'
#
loop_
_entity.id
_entity.type
_entity.pdbx_description
1 polymer ?
#
loop_
_entity_poly.entity_id
_entity_poly.type
_entity_poly.pdbx_seq_one_letter_code
_entity_poly.pdbx_strand_id
1 'polypeptide(L)'
;MKRTPCFPSAPAPASRVRQVGWLAALLALCLASTGCSVKRLAINQLGDALSNGGGSFATDDDPDLIRDAAPFSLKLMESLLAEAPGHRELLQALASGYTQYAYAFAQQPADELEEKDLAAAAASRARAKRLYLRARNYGLRGLEARYPGIEKELRADPVRAVRVTKKADVHLLYWTAASWAATISLSKDSPDAIADLPLAAALIDRALVLDEKFDHGAIHSFLITFELARPGAGPDAVAKSRQHFARAVELSGGNQAGPYLSLAENVAVKQQNATEFKALLEKALAVKVDARPEWRLVNTIMQRRAKWLLGRMDDLILPALPAENEKPK
;
A
#
# COMPACT_ATOMS: atom_id res chain seq x y z
N MET A 1 100.46 30.81 13.23
CA MET A 1 99.35 29.82 13.24
C MET A 1 98.08 30.49 12.76
N LYS A 2 97.63 30.17 11.53
CA LYS A 2 96.38 30.68 10.93
C LYS A 2 95.22 29.80 11.41
N ARG A 3 94.11 30.40 11.88
CA ARG A 3 92.84 29.70 12.09
C ARG A 3 91.81 30.26 11.10
N THR A 4 91.30 29.39 10.26
CA THR A 4 90.23 29.59 9.28
C THR A 4 88.85 29.65 9.96
N PRO A 5 87.87 30.40 9.43
CA PRO A 5 86.51 30.40 9.93
C PRO A 5 85.66 29.29 9.27
N CYS A 6 84.79 28.67 10.05
CA CYS A 6 83.83 27.64 9.65
C CYS A 6 82.48 28.31 9.33
N PHE A 7 81.95 28.09 8.12
CA PHE A 7 80.58 28.49 7.75
C PHE A 7 79.58 27.38 8.13
N PRO A 8 78.37 27.69 8.65
CA PRO A 8 77.30 26.71 8.79
C PRO A 8 76.54 26.51 7.47
N SER A 9 76.28 25.24 7.14
CA SER A 9 75.51 24.77 5.98
C SER A 9 74.00 25.00 6.14
N ALA A 10 73.32 25.40 5.06
CA ALA A 10 71.87 25.55 4.98
C ALA A 10 71.12 24.19 5.06
N PRO A 11 69.91 24.12 5.65
CA PRO A 11 69.10 22.91 5.63
C PRO A 11 68.37 22.72 4.28
N ALA A 12 68.29 21.46 3.82
CA ALA A 12 67.70 21.05 2.55
C ALA A 12 66.15 21.17 2.51
N PRO A 13 65.54 21.40 1.32
CA PRO A 13 64.11 21.66 1.17
C PRO A 13 63.30 20.36 1.00
N ALA A 14 63.36 19.42 1.96
CA ALA A 14 62.70 18.11 1.81
C ALA A 14 61.25 18.05 2.36
N SER A 15 60.79 19.06 3.12
CA SER A 15 59.50 19.00 3.83
C SER A 15 58.28 19.51 3.04
N ARG A 16 58.47 20.43 2.09
CA ARG A 16 57.34 21.03 1.33
C ARG A 16 56.72 20.06 0.30
N VAL A 17 57.52 19.20 -0.31
CA VAL A 17 57.03 18.26 -1.35
C VAL A 17 56.12 17.18 -0.75
N ARG A 18 56.42 16.70 0.47
CA ARG A 18 55.56 15.73 1.18
C ARG A 18 54.22 16.34 1.62
N GLN A 19 54.19 17.61 2.01
CA GLN A 19 52.96 18.31 2.42
C GLN A 19 52.00 18.56 1.24
N VAL A 20 52.53 18.90 0.05
CA VAL A 20 51.71 19.08 -1.16
C VAL A 20 51.11 17.76 -1.64
N GLY A 21 51.87 16.66 -1.58
CA GLY A 21 51.35 15.32 -1.92
C GLY A 21 50.23 14.84 -0.99
N TRP A 22 50.31 15.15 0.30
CA TRP A 22 49.27 14.81 1.29
C TRP A 22 47.99 15.62 1.09
N LEU A 23 48.11 16.93 0.81
CA LEU A 23 46.97 17.79 0.51
C LEU A 23 46.28 17.40 -0.81
N ALA A 24 47.04 17.03 -1.85
CA ALA A 24 46.49 16.54 -3.10
C ALA A 24 45.78 15.18 -2.95
N ALA A 25 46.32 14.28 -2.14
CA ALA A 25 45.69 12.98 -1.83
C ALA A 25 44.40 13.15 -1.00
N LEU A 26 44.38 14.06 -0.02
CA LEU A 26 43.18 14.42 0.74
C LEU A 26 42.10 15.08 -0.14
N LEU A 27 42.49 15.97 -1.06
CA LEU A 27 41.57 16.61 -2.00
C LEU A 27 40.99 15.58 -2.99
N ALA A 28 41.80 14.65 -3.49
CA ALA A 28 41.35 13.55 -4.36
C ALA A 28 40.39 12.59 -3.62
N LEU A 29 40.63 12.33 -2.33
CA LEU A 29 39.74 11.52 -1.48
C LEU A 29 38.42 12.25 -1.16
N CYS A 30 38.45 13.57 -0.98
CA CYS A 30 37.25 14.40 -0.86
C CYS A 30 36.44 14.47 -2.16
N LEU A 31 37.10 14.54 -3.33
CA LEU A 31 36.44 14.53 -4.65
C LEU A 31 35.84 13.14 -4.99
N ALA A 32 36.46 12.05 -4.53
CA ALA A 32 35.92 10.70 -4.69
C ALA A 32 34.67 10.44 -3.83
N SER A 33 34.53 11.12 -2.68
CA SER A 33 33.37 10.99 -1.79
C SER A 33 32.18 11.86 -2.21
N THR A 34 32.37 12.89 -3.05
CA THR A 34 31.27 13.69 -3.61
C THR A 34 30.49 12.98 -4.73
N GLY A 35 31.11 12.04 -5.46
CA GLY A 35 30.47 11.32 -6.57
C GLY A 35 29.29 10.43 -6.14
N CYS A 36 29.41 9.76 -4.99
CA CYS A 36 28.31 8.97 -4.42
C CYS A 36 27.18 9.84 -3.87
N SER A 37 27.48 11.06 -3.41
CA SER A 37 26.50 12.00 -2.87
C SER A 37 25.63 12.63 -3.97
N VAL A 38 26.23 13.05 -5.08
CA VAL A 38 25.51 13.64 -6.22
C VAL A 38 24.65 12.59 -6.93
N LYS A 39 25.17 11.36 -7.14
CA LYS A 39 24.39 10.25 -7.70
C LYS A 39 23.18 9.93 -6.81
N ARG A 40 23.37 9.84 -5.49
CA ARG A 40 22.30 9.57 -4.53
C ARG A 40 21.26 10.69 -4.47
N LEU A 41 21.68 11.95 -4.54
CA LEU A 41 20.77 13.10 -4.59
C LEU A 41 19.94 13.11 -5.88
N ALA A 42 20.56 12.84 -7.04
CA ALA A 42 19.85 12.75 -8.32
C ALA A 42 18.86 11.59 -8.36
N ILE A 43 19.24 10.42 -7.82
CA ILE A 43 18.33 9.27 -7.66
C ILE A 43 17.19 9.62 -6.73
N ASN A 44 17.45 10.38 -5.65
CA ASN A 44 16.38 10.77 -4.74
C ASN A 44 15.39 11.74 -5.42
N GLN A 45 15.87 12.73 -6.16
CA GLN A 45 14.98 13.64 -6.89
C GLN A 45 14.18 12.93 -7.98
N LEU A 46 14.78 11.98 -8.69
CA LEU A 46 14.08 11.12 -9.65
C LEU A 46 13.07 10.19 -8.96
N GLY A 47 13.44 9.64 -7.81
CA GLY A 47 12.59 8.82 -6.97
C GLY A 47 11.36 9.57 -6.51
N ASP A 48 11.55 10.78 -5.97
CA ASP A 48 10.49 11.71 -5.57
C ASP A 48 9.57 12.08 -6.75
N ALA A 49 10.14 12.39 -7.92
CA ALA A 49 9.38 12.75 -9.11
C ALA A 49 8.51 11.58 -9.62
N LEU A 50 9.05 10.37 -9.63
CA LEU A 50 8.34 9.16 -10.08
C LEU A 50 7.30 8.68 -9.05
N SER A 51 7.61 8.76 -7.75
CA SER A 51 6.66 8.41 -6.69
C SER A 51 5.49 9.38 -6.61
N ASN A 52 5.72 10.66 -6.91
CA ASN A 52 4.69 11.69 -6.93
C ASN A 52 3.96 11.81 -8.29
N GLY A 53 4.51 11.24 -9.36
CA GLY A 53 3.94 11.25 -10.72
C GLY A 53 2.69 10.38 -10.91
N GLY A 54 2.28 9.59 -9.90
CA GLY A 54 1.10 8.73 -9.94
C GLY A 54 -0.22 9.45 -10.22
N GLY A 55 -0.27 10.78 -10.09
CA GLY A 55 -1.44 11.60 -10.46
C GLY A 55 -1.85 11.45 -11.94
N SER A 56 -0.92 11.11 -12.84
CA SER A 56 -1.25 10.85 -14.24
C SER A 56 -1.99 9.52 -14.45
N PHE A 57 -1.82 8.54 -13.57
CA PHE A 57 -2.52 7.25 -13.71
C PHE A 57 -3.90 7.29 -13.08
N ALA A 58 -4.04 7.90 -11.90
CA ALA A 58 -5.32 7.97 -11.20
C ALA A 58 -6.39 8.76 -11.96
N THR A 59 -5.94 9.68 -12.82
CA THR A 59 -6.78 10.51 -13.69
C THR A 59 -7.04 9.90 -15.06
N ASP A 60 -6.51 8.71 -15.37
CA ASP A 60 -6.75 8.08 -16.66
C ASP A 60 -8.17 7.48 -16.73
N ASP A 61 -8.76 7.48 -17.92
CA ASP A 61 -10.09 6.93 -18.19
C ASP A 61 -10.04 5.52 -18.81
N ASP A 62 -8.84 5.02 -19.14
CA ASP A 62 -8.58 3.70 -19.70
C ASP A 62 -7.84 2.78 -18.68
N PRO A 63 -8.58 1.97 -17.89
CA PRO A 63 -7.98 1.00 -17.00
C PRO A 63 -7.10 -0.05 -17.68
N ASP A 64 -7.35 -0.36 -18.96
CA ASP A 64 -6.57 -1.36 -19.70
C ASP A 64 -5.20 -0.79 -20.12
N LEU A 65 -5.15 0.49 -20.51
CA LEU A 65 -3.87 1.19 -20.72
C LEU A 65 -3.04 1.22 -19.42
N ILE A 66 -3.67 1.54 -18.30
CA ILE A 66 -2.99 1.56 -16.99
C ILE A 66 -2.53 0.16 -16.58
N ARG A 67 -3.34 -0.89 -16.83
CA ARG A 67 -2.94 -2.29 -16.59
C ARG A 67 -1.64 -2.63 -17.31
N ASP A 68 -1.49 -2.18 -18.55
CA ASP A 68 -0.37 -2.53 -19.42
C ASP A 68 0.87 -1.66 -19.14
N ALA A 69 0.69 -0.42 -18.67
CA ALA A 69 1.76 0.51 -18.33
C ALA A 69 2.32 0.35 -16.90
N ALA A 70 1.47 0.10 -15.91
CA ALA A 70 1.84 0.07 -14.49
C ALA A 70 3.00 -0.89 -14.15
N PRO A 71 3.12 -2.10 -14.74
CA PRO A 71 4.23 -3.02 -14.46
C PRO A 71 5.60 -2.39 -14.76
N PHE A 72 5.73 -1.64 -15.87
CA PHE A 72 6.99 -0.97 -16.20
C PHE A 72 7.35 0.08 -15.15
N SER A 73 6.39 0.93 -14.76
CA SER A 73 6.60 1.96 -13.74
C SER A 73 7.01 1.34 -12.39
N LEU A 74 6.32 0.28 -11.96
CA LEU A 74 6.68 -0.46 -10.73
C LEU A 74 8.10 -1.02 -10.81
N LYS A 75 8.48 -1.64 -11.95
CA LYS A 75 9.83 -2.19 -12.15
C LYS A 75 10.91 -1.11 -12.23
N LEU A 76 10.61 0.04 -12.81
CA LEU A 76 11.51 1.19 -12.85
C LEU A 76 11.76 1.71 -11.42
N MET A 77 10.71 1.91 -10.63
CA MET A 77 10.83 2.32 -9.23
C MET A 77 11.62 1.30 -8.40
N GLU A 78 11.43 -0.01 -8.60
CA GLU A 78 12.26 -1.03 -7.95
C GLU A 78 13.74 -0.93 -8.33
N SER A 79 14.02 -0.64 -9.61
CA SER A 79 15.39 -0.52 -10.11
C SER A 79 16.09 0.70 -9.49
N LEU A 80 15.38 1.82 -9.35
CA LEU A 80 15.88 3.00 -8.64
C LEU A 80 16.05 2.74 -7.15
N LEU A 81 15.11 2.02 -6.52
CA LEU A 81 15.18 1.66 -5.12
C LEU A 81 16.40 0.75 -4.82
N ALA A 82 16.85 -0.06 -5.78
CA ALA A 82 18.08 -0.84 -5.63
C ALA A 82 19.32 0.04 -5.40
N GLU A 83 19.36 1.22 -6.02
CA GLU A 83 20.44 2.20 -5.84
C GLU A 83 20.25 3.07 -4.58
N ALA A 84 19.01 3.22 -4.10
CA ALA A 84 18.68 3.96 -2.88
C ALA A 84 17.76 3.15 -1.94
N PRO A 85 18.26 2.11 -1.25
CA PRO A 85 17.43 1.11 -0.57
C PRO A 85 16.52 1.62 0.55
N GLY A 86 16.85 2.78 1.13
CA GLY A 86 16.11 3.46 2.19
C GLY A 86 15.33 4.68 1.72
N HIS A 87 15.15 4.88 0.41
CA HIS A 87 14.37 5.99 -0.12
C HIS A 87 12.89 5.82 0.21
N ARG A 88 12.36 6.72 1.04
CA ARG A 88 11.05 6.56 1.66
C ARG A 88 9.90 6.66 0.66
N GLU A 89 9.95 7.61 -0.24
CA GLU A 89 8.92 7.93 -1.21
C GLU A 89 8.81 6.81 -2.25
N LEU A 90 9.93 6.25 -2.71
CA LEU A 90 9.95 5.02 -3.51
C LEU A 90 9.35 3.83 -2.77
N LEU A 91 9.69 3.63 -1.49
CA LEU A 91 9.10 2.54 -0.67
C LEU A 91 7.59 2.71 -0.50
N GLN A 92 7.12 3.95 -0.31
CA GLN A 92 5.70 4.28 -0.25
C GLN A 92 4.98 4.02 -1.57
N ALA A 93 5.54 4.49 -2.69
CA ALA A 93 4.97 4.30 -4.01
C ALA A 93 4.92 2.82 -4.39
N LEU A 94 5.95 2.04 -4.05
CA LEU A 94 5.97 0.61 -4.31
C LEU A 94 4.99 -0.16 -3.41
N ALA A 95 4.86 0.20 -2.13
CA ALA A 95 3.88 -0.41 -1.23
C ALA A 95 2.45 -0.18 -1.71
N SER A 96 2.11 1.06 -2.06
CA SER A 96 0.78 1.41 -2.56
C SER A 96 0.52 0.86 -3.98
N GLY A 97 1.45 1.07 -4.91
CA GLY A 97 1.29 0.70 -6.31
C GLY A 97 1.17 -0.81 -6.53
N TYR A 98 2.00 -1.63 -5.87
CA TYR A 98 1.85 -3.08 -5.96
C TYR A 98 0.54 -3.58 -5.34
N THR A 99 0.06 -2.94 -4.26
CA THR A 99 -1.24 -3.29 -3.64
C THR A 99 -2.38 -2.99 -4.60
N GLN A 100 -2.41 -1.79 -5.16
CA GLN A 100 -3.46 -1.37 -6.09
C GLN A 100 -3.45 -2.23 -7.37
N TYR A 101 -2.28 -2.47 -7.95
CA TYR A 101 -2.15 -3.31 -9.14
C TYR A 101 -2.59 -4.76 -8.88
N ALA A 102 -2.19 -5.34 -7.74
CA ALA A 102 -2.60 -6.68 -7.35
C ALA A 102 -4.12 -6.80 -7.21
N TYR A 103 -4.77 -5.80 -6.61
CA TYR A 103 -6.22 -5.78 -6.47
C TYR A 103 -6.92 -5.67 -7.81
N ALA A 104 -6.64 -4.60 -8.57
CA ALA A 104 -7.37 -4.27 -9.79
C ALA A 104 -7.10 -5.22 -10.97
N PHE A 105 -5.87 -5.73 -11.07
CA PHE A 105 -5.40 -6.39 -12.30
C PHE A 105 -4.89 -7.82 -12.09
N ALA A 106 -5.03 -8.38 -10.89
CA ALA A 106 -4.75 -9.79 -10.63
C ALA A 106 -5.87 -10.46 -9.82
N GLN A 107 -6.27 -9.88 -8.68
CA GLN A 107 -7.31 -10.45 -7.82
C GLN A 107 -8.70 -10.33 -8.44
N GLN A 108 -9.16 -9.12 -8.77
CA GLN A 108 -10.49 -8.93 -9.34
C GLN A 108 -10.72 -9.76 -10.62
N PRO A 109 -9.81 -9.76 -11.62
CA PRO A 109 -9.97 -10.62 -12.79
C PRO A 109 -9.99 -12.12 -12.47
N ALA A 110 -9.36 -12.55 -11.38
CA ALA A 110 -9.41 -13.95 -10.95
C ALA A 110 -10.82 -14.35 -10.50
N ASP A 111 -11.50 -13.47 -9.76
CA ASP A 111 -12.88 -13.70 -9.33
C ASP A 111 -13.84 -13.76 -10.52
N GLU A 112 -13.64 -12.91 -11.53
CA GLU A 112 -14.44 -12.93 -12.76
C GLU A 112 -14.21 -14.18 -13.62
N LEU A 113 -13.01 -14.76 -13.55
CA LEU A 113 -12.60 -15.91 -14.34
C LEU A 113 -12.99 -17.26 -13.71
N GLU A 114 -13.20 -17.31 -12.40
CA GLU A 114 -13.34 -18.55 -11.64
C GLU A 114 -14.37 -19.54 -12.19
N GLU A 115 -15.53 -19.05 -12.63
CA GLU A 115 -16.57 -19.91 -13.21
C GLU A 115 -16.19 -20.51 -14.56
N LYS A 116 -15.34 -19.81 -15.31
CA LYS A 116 -14.94 -20.22 -16.66
C LYS A 116 -13.70 -21.10 -16.62
N ASP A 117 -12.76 -20.76 -15.75
CA ASP A 117 -11.49 -21.45 -15.59
C ASP A 117 -10.95 -21.30 -14.16
N LEU A 118 -11.26 -22.30 -13.34
CA LEU A 118 -10.82 -22.39 -11.95
C LEU A 118 -9.29 -22.42 -11.82
N ALA A 119 -8.59 -23.08 -12.74
CA ALA A 119 -7.13 -23.21 -12.69
C ALA A 119 -6.46 -21.87 -12.99
N ALA A 120 -6.93 -21.14 -14.00
CA ALA A 120 -6.44 -19.81 -14.32
C ALA A 120 -6.79 -18.79 -13.21
N ALA A 121 -7.98 -18.87 -12.61
CA ALA A 121 -8.35 -18.07 -11.45
C ALA A 121 -7.41 -18.34 -10.26
N ALA A 122 -7.14 -19.60 -9.93
CA ALA A 122 -6.20 -19.97 -8.87
C ALA A 122 -4.77 -19.44 -9.14
N ALA A 123 -4.28 -19.56 -10.37
CA ALA A 123 -2.98 -19.01 -10.77
C ALA A 123 -2.92 -17.48 -10.63
N SER A 124 -4.00 -16.79 -10.99
CA SER A 124 -4.09 -15.33 -10.84
C SER A 124 -4.17 -14.89 -9.38
N ARG A 125 -4.90 -15.60 -8.51
CA ARG A 125 -4.90 -15.36 -7.06
C ARG A 125 -3.53 -15.60 -6.43
N ALA A 126 -2.82 -16.65 -6.85
CA ALA A 126 -1.45 -16.90 -6.42
C ALA A 126 -0.49 -15.79 -6.87
N ARG A 127 -0.70 -15.21 -8.06
CA ARG A 127 0.03 -14.01 -8.52
C ARG A 127 -0.31 -12.79 -7.65
N ALA A 128 -1.59 -12.50 -7.40
CA ALA A 128 -2.03 -11.39 -6.55
C ALA A 128 -1.42 -11.48 -5.14
N LYS A 129 -1.48 -12.66 -4.50
CA LYS A 129 -0.86 -12.93 -3.19
C LYS A 129 0.63 -12.58 -3.16
N ARG A 130 1.39 -12.99 -4.18
CA ARG A 130 2.84 -12.66 -4.28
C ARG A 130 3.09 -11.16 -4.44
N LEU A 131 2.22 -10.44 -5.16
CA LEU A 131 2.32 -9.00 -5.33
C LEU A 131 1.96 -8.26 -4.03
N TYR A 132 0.93 -8.68 -3.30
CA TYR A 132 0.62 -8.13 -1.98
C TYR A 132 1.73 -8.37 -0.96
N LEU A 133 2.33 -9.57 -0.93
CA LEU A 133 3.49 -9.86 -0.08
C LEU A 133 4.67 -8.93 -0.41
N ARG A 134 4.91 -8.68 -1.70
CA ARG A 134 5.94 -7.74 -2.15
C ARG A 134 5.63 -6.30 -1.69
N ALA A 135 4.39 -5.85 -1.86
CA ALA A 135 3.92 -4.55 -1.38
C ALA A 135 4.12 -4.37 0.14
N ARG A 136 3.68 -5.37 0.92
CA ARG A 136 3.85 -5.42 2.38
C ARG A 136 5.32 -5.29 2.76
N ASN A 137 6.20 -6.02 2.08
CA ASN A 137 7.64 -5.97 2.36
C ASN A 137 8.24 -4.59 2.08
N TYR A 138 7.78 -3.87 1.04
CA TYR A 138 8.19 -2.48 0.84
C TYR A 138 7.66 -1.54 1.93
N GLY A 139 6.41 -1.75 2.36
CA GLY A 139 5.82 -1.01 3.48
C GLY A 139 6.61 -1.20 4.79
N LEU A 140 6.92 -2.45 5.13
CA LEU A 140 7.76 -2.81 6.28
C LEU A 140 9.16 -2.20 6.19
N ARG A 141 9.82 -2.30 5.04
CA ARG A 141 11.12 -1.64 4.80
C ARG A 141 11.05 -0.13 4.99
N GLY A 142 9.97 0.51 4.55
CA GLY A 142 9.74 1.94 4.75
C GLY A 142 9.64 2.31 6.22
N LEU A 143 8.93 1.50 7.01
CA LEU A 143 8.83 1.67 8.45
C LEU A 143 10.18 1.42 9.14
N GLU A 144 10.87 0.34 8.79
CA GLU A 144 12.18 -0.06 9.34
C GLU A 144 13.27 0.98 9.06
N ALA A 145 13.28 1.60 7.87
CA ALA A 145 14.22 2.66 7.52
C ALA A 145 14.10 3.90 8.45
N ARG A 146 12.90 4.15 8.98
CA ARG A 146 12.65 5.27 9.90
C ARG A 146 12.71 4.86 11.38
N TYR A 147 12.34 3.62 11.66
CA TYR A 147 12.23 3.05 13.00
C TYR A 147 12.94 1.69 13.04
N PRO A 148 14.28 1.67 13.17
CA PRO A 148 15.03 0.42 13.20
C PRO A 148 14.52 -0.52 14.31
N GLY A 149 14.31 -1.79 13.97
CA GLY A 149 13.75 -2.83 14.82
C GLY A 149 12.23 -2.91 14.85
N ILE A 150 11.50 -1.98 14.20
CA ILE A 150 10.04 -1.95 14.24
C ILE A 150 9.42 -3.24 13.70
N GLU A 151 10.03 -3.87 12.69
CA GLU A 151 9.50 -5.11 12.14
C GLU A 151 9.55 -6.27 13.16
N LYS A 152 10.62 -6.35 13.95
CA LYS A 152 10.75 -7.33 15.04
C LYS A 152 9.77 -7.03 16.16
N GLU A 153 9.68 -5.76 16.55
CA GLU A 153 8.76 -5.30 17.60
C GLU A 153 7.31 -5.52 17.22
N LEU A 154 6.93 -5.34 15.95
CA LEU A 154 5.57 -5.55 15.47
C LEU A 154 5.13 -7.02 15.65
N ARG A 155 6.06 -7.98 15.55
CA ARG A 155 5.77 -9.41 15.81
C ARG A 155 5.72 -9.74 17.30
N ALA A 156 6.45 -9.02 18.14
CA ALA A 156 6.49 -9.26 19.57
C ALA A 156 5.32 -8.60 20.31
N ASP A 157 5.05 -7.32 20.01
CA ASP A 157 3.97 -6.51 20.58
C ASP A 157 3.50 -5.49 19.54
N PRO A 158 2.54 -5.85 18.67
CA PRO A 158 2.09 -5.01 17.55
C PRO A 158 1.62 -3.62 18.00
N VAL A 159 0.84 -3.56 19.09
CA VAL A 159 0.22 -2.32 19.58
C VAL A 159 1.28 -1.38 20.14
N ARG A 160 2.28 -1.90 20.86
CA ARG A 160 3.39 -1.09 21.36
C ARG A 160 4.30 -0.61 20.23
N ALA A 161 4.63 -1.48 19.28
CA ALA A 161 5.56 -1.20 18.20
C ALA A 161 5.15 0.02 17.38
N VAL A 162 3.86 0.14 17.05
CA VAL A 162 3.36 1.23 16.20
C VAL A 162 3.26 2.59 16.90
N ARG A 163 3.37 2.67 18.24
CA ARG A 163 3.21 3.94 18.99
C ARG A 163 4.22 5.02 18.63
N VAL A 164 5.42 4.62 18.18
CA VAL A 164 6.50 5.54 17.79
C VAL A 164 6.23 6.27 16.48
N THR A 165 5.30 5.76 15.68
CA THR A 165 4.96 6.32 14.36
C THR A 165 4.21 7.63 14.49
N LYS A 166 4.32 8.50 13.48
CA LYS A 166 3.73 9.85 13.47
C LYS A 166 2.82 10.02 12.26
N LYS A 167 2.09 11.15 12.21
CA LYS A 167 1.17 11.47 11.10
C LYS A 167 1.79 11.31 9.70
N ALA A 168 3.08 11.65 9.56
CA ALA A 168 3.78 11.49 8.28
C ALA A 168 3.92 10.01 7.83
N ASP A 169 3.76 9.04 8.72
CA ASP A 169 3.86 7.60 8.44
C ASP A 169 2.53 6.97 8.03
N VAL A 170 1.42 7.72 8.07
CA VAL A 170 0.08 7.17 7.82
C VAL A 170 -0.01 6.45 6.48
N HIS A 171 0.62 6.97 5.42
CA HIS A 171 0.67 6.30 4.13
C HIS A 171 1.34 4.91 4.20
N LEU A 172 2.48 4.80 4.90
CA LEU A 172 3.14 3.50 5.09
C LEU A 172 2.30 2.57 5.96
N LEU A 173 1.74 3.08 7.05
CA LEU A 173 0.89 2.29 7.94
C LEU A 173 -0.32 1.71 7.19
N TYR A 174 -1.05 2.55 6.46
CA TYR A 174 -2.22 2.17 5.70
C TYR A 174 -1.88 1.11 4.63
N TRP A 175 -0.92 1.38 3.75
CA TRP A 175 -0.62 0.46 2.64
C TRP A 175 0.08 -0.83 3.11
N THR A 176 0.82 -0.79 4.22
CA THR A 176 1.35 -2.01 4.85
C THR A 176 0.21 -2.84 5.43
N ALA A 177 -0.74 -2.23 6.15
CA ALA A 177 -1.91 -2.93 6.68
C ALA A 177 -2.78 -3.53 5.56
N ALA A 178 -3.06 -2.74 4.51
CA ALA A 178 -3.90 -3.14 3.39
C ALA A 178 -3.31 -4.32 2.61
N SER A 179 -2.03 -4.26 2.26
CA SER A 179 -1.34 -5.37 1.58
C SER A 179 -1.23 -6.63 2.44
N TRP A 180 -1.01 -6.47 3.75
CA TRP A 180 -0.96 -7.61 4.66
C TRP A 180 -2.33 -8.27 4.80
N ALA A 181 -3.39 -7.49 5.06
CA ALA A 181 -4.75 -8.00 5.15
C ALA A 181 -5.22 -8.64 3.83
N ALA A 182 -4.86 -8.07 2.68
CA ALA A 182 -5.15 -8.65 1.37
C ALA A 182 -4.43 -9.99 1.17
N THR A 183 -3.17 -10.11 1.60
CA THR A 183 -2.43 -11.38 1.61
C THR A 183 -3.15 -12.44 2.45
N ILE A 184 -3.61 -12.07 3.64
CA ILE A 184 -4.36 -12.96 4.55
C ILE A 184 -5.70 -13.37 3.93
N SER A 185 -6.39 -12.43 3.28
CA SER A 185 -7.68 -12.71 2.62
C SER A 185 -7.57 -13.76 1.51
N LEU A 186 -6.41 -13.86 0.86
CA LEU A 186 -6.07 -14.88 -0.15
C LEU A 186 -5.36 -16.11 0.43
N SER A 187 -5.31 -16.23 1.77
CA SER A 187 -4.60 -17.30 2.49
C SER A 187 -5.41 -17.81 3.69
N LYS A 188 -6.74 -17.85 3.57
CA LYS A 188 -7.65 -18.25 4.66
C LYS A 188 -7.50 -19.71 5.09
N ASP A 189 -6.79 -20.51 4.30
CA ASP A 189 -6.41 -21.89 4.56
C ASP A 189 -5.07 -22.02 5.31
N SER A 190 -4.38 -20.91 5.60
CA SER A 190 -3.09 -20.89 6.28
C SER A 190 -3.23 -20.33 7.70
N PRO A 191 -3.12 -21.17 8.75
CA PRO A 191 -3.15 -20.72 10.14
C PRO A 191 -2.08 -19.66 10.45
N ASP A 192 -0.88 -19.81 9.90
CA ASP A 192 0.22 -18.86 10.06
C ASP A 192 -0.15 -17.47 9.49
N ALA A 193 -0.81 -17.42 8.33
CA ALA A 193 -1.27 -16.15 7.77
C ALA A 193 -2.39 -15.54 8.63
N ILE A 194 -3.31 -16.35 9.16
CA ILE A 194 -4.38 -15.86 10.04
C ILE A 194 -3.80 -15.30 11.35
N ALA A 195 -2.74 -15.91 11.89
CA ALA A 195 -2.05 -15.44 13.08
C ALA A 195 -1.45 -14.03 12.91
N ASP A 196 -1.25 -13.57 11.67
CA ASP A 196 -0.76 -12.22 11.37
C ASP A 196 -1.85 -11.12 11.42
N LEU A 197 -3.14 -11.46 11.54
CA LEU A 197 -4.22 -10.47 11.58
C LEU A 197 -4.03 -9.35 12.62
N PRO A 198 -3.53 -9.61 13.85
CA PRO A 198 -3.25 -8.56 14.82
C PRO A 198 -2.20 -7.54 14.36
N LEU A 199 -1.25 -7.92 13.49
CA LEU A 199 -0.26 -6.97 12.97
C LEU A 199 -0.90 -5.97 12.01
N ALA A 200 -1.75 -6.46 11.10
CA ALA A 200 -2.54 -5.59 10.21
C ALA A 200 -3.47 -4.67 11.02
N ALA A 201 -4.11 -5.20 12.07
CA ALA A 201 -4.97 -4.44 12.96
C ALA A 201 -4.22 -3.30 13.66
N ALA A 202 -3.06 -3.58 14.26
CA ALA A 202 -2.27 -2.55 14.95
C ALA A 202 -1.82 -1.42 14.00
N LEU A 203 -1.43 -1.76 12.77
CA LEU A 203 -1.03 -0.78 11.76
C LEU A 203 -2.20 0.14 11.36
N ILE A 204 -3.37 -0.44 11.03
CA ILE A 204 -4.52 0.35 10.58
C ILE A 204 -5.13 1.17 11.72
N ASP A 205 -5.20 0.62 12.94
CA ASP A 205 -5.73 1.33 14.11
C ASP A 205 -4.83 2.52 14.45
N ARG A 206 -3.50 2.36 14.32
CA ARG A 206 -2.56 3.46 14.47
C ARG A 206 -2.74 4.52 13.38
N ALA A 207 -2.92 4.11 12.12
CA ALA A 207 -3.17 5.02 11.02
C ALA A 207 -4.44 5.85 11.27
N LEU A 208 -5.52 5.21 11.72
CA LEU A 208 -6.80 5.86 12.05
C LEU A 208 -6.64 6.92 13.14
N VAL A 209 -5.91 6.61 14.22
CA VAL A 209 -5.65 7.56 15.31
C VAL A 209 -4.82 8.76 14.84
N LEU A 210 -3.88 8.55 13.92
CA LEU A 210 -2.98 9.59 13.45
C LEU A 210 -3.63 10.52 12.41
N ASP A 211 -4.48 9.99 11.54
CA ASP A 211 -5.22 10.77 10.53
C ASP A 211 -6.44 10.01 9.99
N GLU A 212 -7.58 10.12 10.67
CA GLU A 212 -8.84 9.50 10.22
C GLU A 212 -9.30 9.97 8.84
N LYS A 213 -8.84 11.13 8.37
CA LYS A 213 -9.23 11.72 7.09
C LYS A 213 -8.30 11.30 5.94
N PHE A 214 -7.31 10.47 6.23
CA PHE A 214 -6.32 10.03 5.25
C PHE A 214 -7.00 9.54 3.97
N ASP A 215 -6.54 10.10 2.85
CA ASP A 215 -7.04 9.85 1.50
C ASP A 215 -8.58 9.80 1.43
N HIS A 216 -9.21 10.84 1.98
CA HIS A 216 -10.66 11.05 1.93
C HIS A 216 -11.47 9.92 2.57
N GLY A 217 -10.91 9.27 3.59
CA GLY A 217 -11.56 8.19 4.34
C GLY A 217 -11.18 6.79 3.88
N ALA A 218 -10.07 6.61 3.16
CA ALA A 218 -9.60 5.29 2.73
C ALA A 218 -9.41 4.30 3.89
N ILE A 219 -8.98 4.77 5.07
CA ILE A 219 -8.89 3.97 6.29
C ILE A 219 -10.26 3.44 6.70
N HIS A 220 -11.27 4.31 6.70
CA HIS A 220 -12.65 3.90 7.00
C HIS A 220 -13.16 2.91 5.95
N SER A 221 -12.91 3.14 4.65
CA SER A 221 -13.30 2.20 3.60
C SER A 221 -12.70 0.81 3.81
N PHE A 222 -11.42 0.73 4.21
CA PHE A 222 -10.77 -0.53 4.57
C PHE A 222 -11.46 -1.22 5.77
N LEU A 223 -11.77 -0.44 6.81
CA LEU A 223 -12.36 -0.96 8.05
C LEU A 223 -13.78 -1.52 7.86
N ILE A 224 -14.53 -1.13 6.82
CA ILE A 224 -15.84 -1.73 6.50
C ILE A 224 -15.73 -3.26 6.37
N THR A 225 -14.72 -3.75 5.66
CA THR A 225 -14.46 -5.18 5.52
C THR A 225 -13.71 -5.74 6.72
N PHE A 226 -12.70 -5.01 7.19
CA PHE A 226 -11.78 -5.52 8.21
C PHE A 226 -12.42 -5.73 9.57
N GLU A 227 -13.40 -4.92 9.99
CA GLU A 227 -14.10 -5.11 11.27
C GLU A 227 -14.77 -6.49 11.38
N LEU A 228 -15.24 -7.06 10.26
CA LEU A 228 -15.83 -8.40 10.23
C LEU A 228 -14.80 -9.53 10.29
N ALA A 229 -13.56 -9.25 9.88
CA ALA A 229 -12.45 -10.20 9.85
C ALA A 229 -11.48 -10.02 11.04
N ARG A 230 -11.70 -9.00 11.88
CA ARG A 230 -10.84 -8.64 13.00
C ARG A 230 -10.72 -9.80 14.00
N PRO A 231 -9.54 -10.03 14.62
CA PRO A 231 -9.41 -11.00 15.70
C PRO A 231 -10.43 -10.74 16.81
N GLY A 232 -11.23 -11.76 17.14
CA GLY A 232 -12.30 -11.64 18.13
C GLY A 232 -13.50 -10.78 17.68
N ALA A 233 -13.72 -10.62 16.37
CA ALA A 233 -14.90 -9.93 15.84
C ALA A 233 -16.20 -10.51 16.45
N GLY A 234 -16.83 -9.69 17.29
CA GLY A 234 -18.06 -10.04 18.02
C GLY A 234 -19.32 -9.57 17.29
N PRO A 235 -20.49 -9.63 17.98
CA PRO A 235 -21.77 -9.23 17.39
C PRO A 235 -21.80 -7.78 16.88
N ASP A 236 -21.00 -6.89 17.46
CA ASP A 236 -20.94 -5.47 17.09
C ASP A 236 -20.16 -5.19 15.79
N ALA A 237 -19.50 -6.18 15.20
CA ALA A 237 -18.64 -5.99 14.03
C ALA A 237 -19.39 -5.36 12.84
N VAL A 238 -20.66 -5.75 12.63
CA VAL A 238 -21.52 -5.16 11.60
C VAL A 238 -21.83 -3.69 11.91
N ALA A 239 -22.15 -3.37 13.16
CA ALA A 239 -22.43 -1.99 13.58
C ALA A 239 -21.21 -1.09 13.36
N LYS A 240 -20.00 -1.55 13.72
CA LYS A 240 -18.74 -0.83 13.45
C LYS A 240 -18.49 -0.66 11.95
N SER A 241 -18.69 -1.72 11.15
CA SER A 241 -18.56 -1.64 9.69
C SER A 241 -19.45 -0.55 9.08
N ARG A 242 -20.69 -0.44 9.58
CA ARG A 242 -21.64 0.61 9.16
C ARG A 242 -21.23 2.01 9.60
N GLN A 243 -20.66 2.15 10.80
CA GLN A 243 -20.07 3.43 11.25
C GLN A 243 -18.91 3.88 10.35
N HIS A 244 -18.00 2.96 10.01
CA HIS A 244 -16.92 3.26 9.08
C HIS A 244 -17.45 3.59 7.68
N PHE A 245 -18.46 2.88 7.18
CA PHE A 245 -19.11 3.22 5.92
C PHE A 245 -19.66 4.65 5.92
N ALA A 246 -20.44 5.03 6.93
CA ALA A 246 -21.01 6.37 7.02
C ALA A 246 -19.90 7.44 7.01
N ARG A 247 -18.81 7.21 7.76
CA ARG A 247 -17.68 8.14 7.81
C ARG A 247 -16.90 8.21 6.49
N ALA A 248 -16.71 7.10 5.79
CA ALA A 248 -16.07 7.08 4.48
C ALA A 248 -16.89 7.84 3.43
N VAL A 249 -18.22 7.67 3.44
CA VAL A 249 -19.13 8.41 2.55
C VAL A 249 -19.11 9.90 2.86
N GLU A 250 -19.10 10.28 4.14
CA GLU A 250 -19.00 11.68 4.55
C GLU A 250 -17.69 12.33 4.07
N LEU A 251 -16.54 11.68 4.33
CA LEU A 251 -15.22 12.21 3.99
C LEU A 251 -14.97 12.30 2.47
N SER A 252 -15.56 11.40 1.68
CA SER A 252 -15.50 11.42 0.22
C SER A 252 -16.61 12.28 -0.41
N GLY A 253 -17.57 12.79 0.38
CA GLY A 253 -18.76 13.47 -0.12
C GLY A 253 -19.63 12.58 -1.01
N GLY A 254 -19.60 11.26 -0.81
CA GLY A 254 -20.34 10.27 -1.62
C GLY A 254 -19.83 10.09 -3.05
N ASN A 255 -18.64 10.59 -3.37
CA ASN A 255 -18.06 10.57 -4.72
C ASN A 255 -17.03 9.44 -4.93
N GLN A 256 -16.91 8.52 -3.98
CA GLN A 256 -16.14 7.28 -4.14
C GLN A 256 -17.07 6.06 -4.15
N ALA A 257 -16.93 5.20 -5.14
CA ALA A 257 -17.72 3.98 -5.27
C ALA A 257 -17.31 2.89 -4.25
N GLY A 258 -16.02 2.85 -3.87
CA GLY A 258 -15.44 1.81 -3.02
C GLY A 258 -16.21 1.51 -1.72
N PRO A 259 -16.55 2.51 -0.88
CA PRO A 259 -17.27 2.27 0.37
C PRO A 259 -18.62 1.55 0.18
N TYR A 260 -19.36 1.86 -0.88
CA TYR A 260 -20.64 1.22 -1.19
C TYR A 260 -20.44 -0.26 -1.57
N LEU A 261 -19.42 -0.56 -2.39
CA LEU A 261 -19.06 -1.94 -2.71
C LEU A 261 -18.66 -2.72 -1.46
N SER A 262 -17.78 -2.14 -0.64
CA SER A 262 -17.29 -2.81 0.57
C SER A 262 -18.43 -3.19 1.51
N LEU A 263 -19.42 -2.30 1.69
CA LEU A 263 -20.58 -2.60 2.52
C LEU A 263 -21.50 -3.64 1.86
N ALA A 264 -21.72 -3.57 0.55
CA ALA A 264 -22.54 -4.52 -0.18
C ALA A 264 -21.96 -5.95 -0.08
N GLU A 265 -20.70 -6.13 -0.46
CA GLU A 265 -20.03 -7.43 -0.51
C GLU A 265 -19.88 -8.09 0.87
N ASN A 266 -19.69 -7.29 1.93
CA ASN A 266 -19.30 -7.85 3.24
C ASN A 266 -20.43 -7.82 4.28
N VAL A 267 -21.29 -6.81 4.26
CA VAL A 267 -22.40 -6.70 5.21
C VAL A 267 -23.70 -7.18 4.60
N ALA A 268 -24.09 -6.65 3.44
CA ALA A 268 -25.39 -7.01 2.84
C ALA A 268 -25.44 -8.49 2.44
N VAL A 269 -24.37 -9.03 1.86
CA VAL A 269 -24.24 -10.48 1.59
C VAL A 269 -24.28 -11.30 2.88
N LYS A 270 -23.52 -10.93 3.91
CA LYS A 270 -23.53 -11.65 5.20
C LYS A 270 -24.91 -11.68 5.86
N GLN A 271 -25.68 -10.61 5.70
CA GLN A 271 -27.04 -10.49 6.23
C GLN A 271 -28.12 -11.01 5.27
N GLN A 272 -27.72 -11.48 4.08
CA GLN A 272 -28.64 -11.95 3.02
C GLN A 272 -29.70 -10.88 2.65
N ASN A 273 -29.29 -9.62 2.67
CA ASN A 273 -30.17 -8.47 2.41
C ASN A 273 -30.11 -8.05 0.94
N ALA A 274 -30.93 -8.68 0.10
CA ALA A 274 -30.99 -8.42 -1.35
C ALA A 274 -31.25 -6.94 -1.68
N THR A 275 -32.20 -6.32 -0.98
CA THR A 275 -32.62 -4.93 -1.22
C THR A 275 -31.47 -3.96 -0.96
N GLU A 276 -30.77 -4.12 0.17
CA GLU A 276 -29.62 -3.29 0.50
C GLU A 276 -28.44 -3.54 -0.43
N PHE A 277 -28.16 -4.82 -0.75
CA PHE A 277 -27.10 -5.18 -1.70
C PHE A 277 -27.29 -4.46 -3.04
N LYS A 278 -28.48 -4.56 -3.62
CA LYS A 278 -28.81 -3.89 -4.88
C LYS A 278 -28.71 -2.36 -4.76
N ALA A 279 -29.30 -1.78 -3.72
CA ALA A 279 -29.29 -0.32 -3.53
C ALA A 279 -27.87 0.24 -3.40
N LEU A 280 -26.97 -0.44 -2.67
CA LEU A 280 -25.57 -0.03 -2.52
C LEU A 280 -24.81 -0.10 -3.85
N LEU A 281 -24.99 -1.18 -4.62
CA LEU A 281 -24.33 -1.31 -5.93
C LEU A 281 -24.85 -0.30 -6.95
N GLU A 282 -26.15 -0.01 -6.96
CA GLU A 282 -26.72 1.06 -7.80
C GLU A 282 -26.18 2.44 -7.40
N LYS A 283 -26.00 2.71 -6.10
CA LYS A 283 -25.33 3.94 -5.62
C LYS A 283 -23.89 4.02 -6.11
N ALA A 284 -23.14 2.93 -6.08
CA ALA A 284 -21.77 2.88 -6.61
C ALA A 284 -21.72 3.19 -8.12
N LEU A 285 -22.67 2.64 -8.89
CA LEU A 285 -22.81 2.89 -10.33
C LEU A 285 -23.24 4.33 -10.66
N ALA A 286 -23.94 5.00 -9.74
CA ALA A 286 -24.36 6.39 -9.90
C ALA A 286 -23.26 7.42 -9.59
N VAL A 287 -22.12 7.01 -9.03
CA VAL A 287 -20.97 7.89 -8.79
C VAL A 287 -20.48 8.47 -10.13
N LYS A 288 -20.32 9.79 -10.19
CA LYS A 288 -19.84 10.47 -11.40
C LYS A 288 -18.31 10.39 -11.47
N VAL A 289 -17.78 9.51 -12.33
CA VAL A 289 -16.33 9.26 -12.44
C VAL A 289 -15.52 10.50 -12.82
N ASP A 290 -16.11 11.44 -13.57
CA ASP A 290 -15.46 12.68 -14.00
C ASP A 290 -15.63 13.86 -13.04
N ALA A 291 -16.42 13.73 -11.98
CA ALA A 291 -16.63 14.83 -11.03
C ALA A 291 -15.35 15.17 -10.26
N ARG A 292 -14.46 14.20 -10.09
CA ARG A 292 -13.14 14.31 -9.44
C ARG A 292 -12.14 13.49 -10.24
N PRO A 293 -11.40 14.10 -11.20
CA PRO A 293 -10.48 13.37 -12.07
C PRO A 293 -9.51 12.48 -11.30
N GLU A 294 -9.03 12.91 -10.13
CA GLU A 294 -8.10 12.15 -9.29
C GLU A 294 -8.68 10.82 -8.77
N TRP A 295 -10.01 10.60 -8.88
CA TRP A 295 -10.68 9.36 -8.52
C TRP A 295 -11.26 8.60 -9.72
N ARG A 296 -11.03 9.09 -10.94
CA ARG A 296 -11.62 8.52 -12.14
C ARG A 296 -11.29 7.05 -12.30
N LEU A 297 -10.00 6.70 -12.27
CA LEU A 297 -9.55 5.32 -12.46
C LEU A 297 -10.14 4.39 -11.40
N VAL A 298 -10.02 4.77 -10.12
CA VAL A 298 -10.51 3.93 -9.00
C VAL A 298 -12.03 3.77 -9.09
N ASN A 299 -12.79 4.82 -9.35
CA ASN A 299 -14.24 4.72 -9.49
C ASN A 299 -14.64 3.88 -10.70
N THR A 300 -13.92 3.99 -11.82
CA THR A 300 -14.17 3.17 -13.02
C THR A 300 -13.97 1.69 -12.73
N ILE A 301 -12.89 1.32 -12.05
CA ILE A 301 -12.62 -0.07 -11.61
C ILE A 301 -13.70 -0.55 -10.64
N MET A 302 -14.09 0.26 -9.65
CA MET A 302 -15.15 -0.11 -8.71
C MET A 302 -16.51 -0.24 -9.38
N GLN A 303 -16.85 0.59 -10.37
CA GLN A 303 -18.09 0.44 -11.13
C GLN A 303 -18.10 -0.82 -11.98
N ARG A 304 -16.96 -1.24 -12.54
CA ARG A 304 -16.82 -2.54 -13.22
C ARG A 304 -17.17 -3.69 -12.26
N ARG A 305 -16.57 -3.67 -11.06
CA ARG A 305 -16.85 -4.66 -10.00
C ARG A 305 -18.32 -4.63 -9.56
N ALA A 306 -18.93 -3.46 -9.40
CA ALA A 306 -20.35 -3.34 -9.05
C ALA A 306 -21.27 -3.95 -10.12
N LYS A 307 -20.99 -3.75 -11.41
CA LYS A 307 -21.74 -4.40 -12.51
C LYS A 307 -21.61 -5.92 -12.43
N TRP A 308 -20.40 -6.42 -12.19
CA TRP A 308 -20.16 -7.86 -12.05
C TRP A 308 -20.92 -8.46 -10.86
N LEU A 309 -20.89 -7.81 -9.70
CA LEU A 309 -21.61 -8.23 -8.50
C LEU A 309 -23.13 -8.25 -8.69
N LEU A 310 -23.70 -7.24 -9.36
CA LEU A 310 -25.14 -7.21 -9.68
C LEU A 310 -25.54 -8.38 -10.60
N GLY A 311 -24.69 -8.73 -11.57
CA GLY A 311 -24.91 -9.89 -12.44
C GLY A 311 -24.87 -11.24 -11.72
N ARG A 312 -24.42 -11.26 -10.46
CA ARG A 312 -24.26 -12.46 -9.62
C ARG A 312 -25.11 -12.43 -8.35
N MET A 313 -26.11 -11.55 -8.30
CA MET A 313 -26.93 -11.39 -7.11
C MET A 313 -27.56 -12.72 -6.66
N ASP A 314 -28.00 -13.55 -7.61
CA ASP A 314 -28.64 -14.85 -7.33
C ASP A 314 -27.66 -15.90 -6.77
N ASP A 315 -26.36 -15.76 -7.02
CA ASP A 315 -25.33 -16.64 -6.45
C ASP A 315 -24.91 -16.19 -5.03
N LEU A 316 -25.04 -14.89 -4.75
CA LEU A 316 -24.53 -14.25 -3.54
C LEU A 316 -25.62 -14.09 -2.46
N ILE A 317 -26.88 -13.98 -2.88
CA ILE A 317 -28.05 -13.81 -2.01
C ILE A 317 -29.01 -14.97 -2.21
N LEU A 318 -29.24 -15.71 -1.14
CA LEU A 318 -30.17 -16.83 -1.09
C LEU A 318 -31.60 -16.32 -1.32
N PRO A 319 -32.42 -17.07 -2.09
CA PRO A 319 -33.84 -16.76 -2.20
C PRO A 319 -34.52 -16.91 -0.84
N ALA A 320 -35.55 -16.10 -0.60
CA ALA A 320 -36.37 -16.25 0.60
C ALA A 320 -36.92 -17.67 0.66
N LEU A 321 -36.71 -18.35 1.80
CA LEU A 321 -37.31 -19.66 2.01
C LEU A 321 -38.83 -19.53 1.87
N PRO A 322 -39.49 -20.45 1.14
CA PRO A 322 -40.95 -20.46 1.09
C PRO A 322 -41.47 -20.55 2.51
N ALA A 323 -42.52 -19.78 2.82
CA ALA A 323 -43.15 -19.82 4.13
C ALA A 323 -43.48 -21.28 4.47
N GLU A 324 -43.11 -21.74 5.67
CA GLU A 324 -43.56 -23.03 6.17
C GLU A 324 -45.09 -23.03 6.12
N ASN A 325 -45.66 -23.74 5.14
CA ASN A 325 -47.10 -23.94 5.08
C ASN A 325 -47.53 -24.52 6.42
N GLU A 326 -48.46 -23.82 7.09
CA GLU A 326 -49.10 -24.28 8.32
C GLU A 326 -49.47 -25.76 8.14
N LYS A 327 -48.97 -26.61 9.05
CA LYS A 327 -49.36 -28.02 9.09
C LYS A 327 -50.89 -28.09 9.05
N PRO A 328 -51.50 -28.86 8.13
CA PRO A 328 -52.94 -29.06 8.15
C PRO A 328 -53.31 -29.67 9.50
N LYS A 329 -54.28 -29.02 10.16
CA LYS A 329 -54.83 -29.41 11.47
C LYS A 329 -55.45 -30.81 11.43
#